data_AF-A0A183L2P2-F1
#
_entry.id   AF-A0A183L2P2-F1
#
_cell.length_a   1.000
_cell.length_b   1.000
_cell.length_c   1.000
_cell.angle_alpha   90.00
_cell.angle_beta   90.00
_cell.angle_gamma   90.00
#
_symmetry.space_group_name_H-M   'P 1'
#
loop_
_entity.id
_entity.type
_entity.pdbx_description
1 polymer ?
#
loop_
_entity_poly.entity_id
_entity_poly.type
_entity_poly.pdbx_seq_one_letter_code
_entity_poly.pdbx_strand_id
1 'polypeptide(L)' 'MNEVRMQLKKMSITDKCRIDDMFLTYNKDRRGCIDIENLKDMCKKIHIPPDEDVLKAVSNLI' A
#
# COMPACT_ATOMS: atom_id res chain seq x y z
N MET A 1 10.89 0.34 11.25
CA MET A 1 9.96 -0.66 10.67
C MET A 1 8.57 -0.73 11.35
N ASN A 2 8.42 -0.49 12.66
CA ASN A 2 7.11 -0.64 13.33
C ASN A 2 6.08 0.45 13.00
N GLU A 3 6.49 1.71 12.78
CA GLU A 3 5.53 2.80 12.48
C GLU A 3 4.82 2.62 11.14
N VAL A 4 5.56 2.26 10.08
CA VAL A 4 4.99 1.97 8.75
C VAL A 4 3.94 0.87 8.86
N ARG A 5 4.26 -0.23 9.55
CA ARG A 5 3.31 -1.33 9.78
C ARG A 5 2.09 -0.89 10.59
N MET A 6 2.26 0.00 11.57
CA MET A 6 1.17 0.52 12.38
C MET A 6 0.23 1.43 11.57
N GLN A 7 0.79 2.26 10.68
CA GLN A 7 0.01 3.08 9.77
C GLN A 7 -0.74 2.23 8.74
N LEU A 8 -0.08 1.25 8.12
CA LEU A 8 -0.72 0.30 7.19
C LEU A 8 -1.86 -0.50 7.86
N LYS A 9 -1.70 -0.87 9.14
CA LYS A 9 -2.78 -1.47 9.93
C LYS A 9 -3.95 -0.52 10.19
N LYS A 10 -3.71 0.77 10.45
CA LYS A 10 -4.80 1.77 10.56
C LYS A 10 -5.60 1.89 9.26
N MET A 11 -4.94 1.68 8.13
CA MET A 11 -5.58 1.65 6.81
C MET A 11 -6.24 0.32 6.50
N SER A 12 -6.10 -0.66 7.39
CA SER A 12 -6.66 -1.99 7.25
C SER A 12 -6.16 -2.76 6.02
N ILE A 13 -4.99 -2.39 5.50
CA ILE A 13 -4.32 -3.01 4.34
C ILE A 13 -3.88 -4.46 4.64
N THR A 14 -3.90 -4.87 5.91
CA THR A 14 -3.47 -6.21 6.35
C THR A 14 -4.58 -7.25 6.44
N ASP A 15 -5.83 -6.90 6.13
CA ASP A 15 -6.99 -7.79 6.29
C ASP A 15 -7.45 -8.33 4.92
N LYS A 16 -7.66 -9.64 4.80
CA LYS A 16 -7.79 -10.32 3.49
C LYS A 16 -8.99 -9.82 2.67
N CYS A 17 -10.12 -9.54 3.32
CA CYS A 17 -11.29 -8.95 2.67
C CYS A 17 -11.07 -7.49 2.21
N ARG A 18 -10.09 -6.79 2.80
CA ARG A 18 -9.81 -5.38 2.52
C ARG A 18 -8.69 -5.20 1.49
N ILE A 19 -7.96 -6.26 1.17
CA ILE A 19 -7.01 -6.30 0.06
C ILE A 19 -7.74 -6.14 -1.28
N ASP A 20 -8.93 -6.74 -1.45
CA ASP A 20 -9.72 -6.59 -2.68
C ASP A 20 -10.23 -5.14 -2.88
N ASP A 21 -10.75 -4.52 -1.82
CA ASP A 21 -11.15 -3.10 -1.85
C ASP A 21 -9.95 -2.17 -2.10
N MET A 22 -8.80 -2.48 -1.49
CA MET A 22 -7.55 -1.76 -1.74
C MET A 22 -7.13 -1.92 -3.21
N PHE A 23 -7.20 -3.14 -3.74
CA PHE A 23 -6.88 -3.42 -5.13
C PHE A 23 -7.76 -2.61 -6.08
N LEU A 24 -9.07 -2.60 -5.89
CA LEU A 24 -10.00 -1.80 -6.70
C LEU A 24 -9.73 -0.29 -6.59
N THR A 25 -9.28 0.18 -5.43
CA THR A 25 -9.02 1.61 -5.20
C THR A 25 -7.74 2.09 -5.89
N TYR A 26 -6.71 1.24 -5.93
CA TYR A 26 -5.35 1.66 -6.32
C TYR A 26 -4.84 1.10 -7.64
N ASN A 27 -5.28 -0.09 -8.08
CA ASN A 27 -4.96 -0.63 -9.41
C ASN A 27 -5.84 0.03 -10.49
N LYS A 28 -5.65 1.34 -10.69
CA LYS A 28 -6.43 2.15 -11.65
C LYS A 28 -6.10 1.81 -13.10
N ASP A 29 -4.89 1.35 -13.32
CA ASP A 29 -4.28 0.96 -14.58
C ASP A 29 -4.67 -0.46 -15.02
N ARG A 30 -5.47 -1.18 -14.21
CA ARG A 30 -6.07 -2.49 -14.52
C ARG A 30 -5.06 -3.56 -14.93
N ARG A 31 -3.81 -3.43 -14.49
CA ARG A 31 -2.73 -4.38 -14.82
C ARG A 31 -2.87 -5.72 -14.11
N GLY A 32 -3.78 -5.82 -13.15
CA GLY A 32 -4.03 -7.04 -12.39
C GLY A 32 -3.16 -7.16 -11.14
N CYS A 33 -2.34 -6.15 -10.84
CA CYS A 33 -1.45 -6.09 -9.68
C CYS A 33 -1.34 -4.63 -9.19
N ILE A 34 -0.85 -4.46 -7.96
CA ILE A 34 -0.45 -3.16 -7.39
C ILE A 34 1.03 -2.98 -7.72
N ASP A 35 1.36 -1.98 -8.52
CA ASP A 35 2.75 -1.67 -8.87
C ASP A 35 3.36 -0.56 -7.98
N ILE A 36 4.63 -0.23 -8.21
CA ILE A 36 5.34 0.81 -7.45
C ILE A 36 4.67 2.18 -7.57
N GLU A 37 4.06 2.53 -8.70
CA GLU A 37 3.40 3.81 -8.87
C GLU A 37 2.09 3.85 -8.08
N ASN A 38 1.34 2.75 -8.05
CA ASN A 38 0.19 2.60 -7.17
C ASN A 38 0.60 2.70 -5.69
N LEU A 39 1.72 2.08 -5.30
CA LEU A 39 2.25 2.16 -3.94
C LEU A 39 2.69 3.58 -3.55
N LYS A 40 3.27 4.34 -4.48
CA LYS A 40 3.60 5.75 -4.27
C LYS A 40 2.34 6.59 -4.07
N ASP A 41 1.29 6.35 -4.86
CA ASP A 41 -0.02 7.02 -4.69
C ASP A 41 -0.65 6.69 -3.34
N MET A 42 -0.58 5.43 -2.93
CA MET A 42 -0.97 4.98 -1.59
C MET A 42 -0.21 5.74 -0.51
N CYS A 43 1.13 5.73 -0.55
CA CYS A 43 1.97 6.40 0.45
C CYS A 43 1.67 7.91 0.56
N LYS A 44 1.44 8.59 -0.58
CA LYS A 44 1.08 10.01 -0.62
C LYS A 44 -0.25 10.32 0.07
N LYS A 45 -1.29 9.52 -0.18
CA LYS A 45 -2.62 9.73 0.43
C LYS A 45 -2.62 9.61 1.95
N ILE A 46 -1.59 8.97 2.48
CA ILE A 46 -1.55 8.51 3.87
C ILE A 46 -0.43 9.22 4.61
N HIS A 47 0.18 10.21 3.93
CA HIS A 47 1.24 11.06 4.43
C HIS A 47 2.48 10.28 4.91
N ILE A 48 2.72 9.11 4.30
CA ILE A 48 3.97 8.37 4.50
C ILE A 48 4.93 8.75 3.37
N PRO A 49 6.20 9.07 3.68
CA PRO A 49 7.23 9.27 2.66
C PRO A 49 7.36 8.03 1.78
N PRO A 50 7.24 8.14 0.44
CA PRO A 50 7.40 7.01 -0.47
C PRO A 50 8.88 6.70 -0.73
N ASP A 51 9.67 6.63 0.34
CA ASP A 51 11.09 6.31 0.25
C ASP A 51 11.27 4.84 -0.15
N GLU A 52 12.40 4.50 -0.76
CA GLU A 52 12.65 3.15 -1.29
C GLU A 52 12.48 2.06 -0.23
N ASP A 53 12.98 2.31 0.99
CA ASP A 53 12.84 1.38 2.12
C ASP A 53 11.38 1.17 2.54
N VAL A 54 10.57 2.23 2.47
CA VAL A 54 9.14 2.17 2.78
C VAL A 54 8.40 1.39 1.71
N LEU A 55 8.61 1.73 0.43
CA LEU A 55 7.97 1.05 -0.69
C LEU A 55 8.31 -0.45 -0.68
N LYS A 56 9.56 -0.80 -0.39
CA LYS A 56 10.02 -2.19 -0.28
C LYS A 56 9.40 -2.90 0.91
N ALA A 57 9.25 -2.24 2.05
CA ALA A 57 8.56 -2.79 3.21
C ALA A 57 7.06 -3.03 2.93
N VAL A 58 6.38 -2.11 2.23
CA VAL A 58 4.97 -2.26 1.85
C VAL A 58 4.83 -3.40 0.84
N SER A 59 5.67 -3.47 -0.18
CA SER A 59 5.63 -4.54 -1.20
C SER A 59 5.82 -5.94 -0.62
N ASN A 60 6.56 -6.10 0.48
CA ASN A 60 6.74 -7.40 1.14
C ASN A 60 5.55 -7.82 2.03
N LEU A 61 4.56 -6.93 2.21
CA LEU A 61 3.39 -7.15 3.07
C LEU A 61 2.12 -7.51 2.29
N ILE A 62 2.10 -7.31 0.98
CA ILE A 62 0.95 -7.50 0.07
C ILE A 62 1.20 -8.65 -0.89
#